data_AF-A0AAW6VJS3-F1
#
_entry.id   AF-A0AAW6VJS3-F1
#
_cell.length_a   1.000
_cell.length_b   1.000
_cell.length_c   1.000
_cell.angle_alpha   90.00
_cell.angle_beta   90.00
_cell.angle_gamma   90.00
#
_symmetry.space_group_name_H-M   'P 1'
#
loop_
_entity.id
_entity.type
_entity.pdbx_description
1 polymer ?
#
loop_
_entity_poly.entity_id
_entity_poly.type
_entity_poly.pdbx_seq_one_letter_code
_entity_poly.pdbx_strand_id
1 'polypeptide(L)'
;MPLIKILTSIQKKEFEEPPILEAELKNKIFKLPIELEQQVYSFNNSNNQIHFILMFGYFKITHRFFDSTSYYDEDIKYITSKFKFDDNSYSFDIGHSSLATYKNTIKKHFSCIKFTPNIYNILQNESDLLVKKLLKTQDIFYLLVEKSMELKIEIPSYTQLSTIISTSINTQNNLQYKKIKKYENNEALKNLDYLLKEDITNPTKYVLGKYKRIMHSVSASKVKQSNIDFRYLNDLSKQLEPIIKELSLDNNVIMHYAKWVEKSDMHQISRKVKHKQYFDLICFVLHQVKIRTDYLIDIFIQVMQSIKQSTLREHQTVYYEQKNNRTKNFEDLTQFLQEEIIPNILNLESILKNEFSNDEKIVVIENIISEIIKNQEFQKIKHTEFDTLNSEINYYDMLENNSSKIQIRVAKIIQNVDFDSMNSNKVFISSIEHYRNLKGKINSNSPIDFLDINIQSLLFKSDNEKYFRVSL
;
A
#
# COMPACT_ATOMS: atom_id res chain seq x y z
N MET A 1 6.21 -27.36 23.10
CA MET A 1 5.65 -26.30 22.23
C MET A 1 6.03 -26.61 20.79
N PRO A 2 5.15 -26.37 19.79
CA PRO A 2 5.48 -26.65 18.40
C PRO A 2 6.60 -25.71 17.92
N LEU A 3 7.61 -26.27 17.25
CA LEU A 3 8.69 -25.51 16.63
C LEU A 3 8.15 -24.69 15.47
N ILE A 4 8.57 -23.43 15.38
CA ILE A 4 8.19 -22.57 14.26
C ILE A 4 8.88 -23.10 13.00
N LYS A 5 8.10 -23.30 11.92
CA LYS A 5 8.66 -23.58 10.60
C LYS A 5 9.25 -22.27 10.06
N ILE A 6 10.58 -22.18 10.07
CA ILE A 6 11.32 -20.99 9.64
C ILE A 6 11.70 -21.09 8.16
N LEU A 7 12.24 -22.24 7.77
CA LEU A 7 12.64 -22.54 6.39
C LEU A 7 11.62 -23.44 5.69
N THR A 8 11.59 -23.38 4.36
CA THR A 8 10.84 -24.37 3.56
C THR A 8 11.45 -25.76 3.72
N SER A 9 10.72 -26.81 3.34
CA SER A 9 11.24 -28.18 3.43
C SER A 9 12.49 -28.38 2.56
N ILE A 10 12.57 -27.69 1.43
CA ILE A 10 13.71 -27.71 0.51
C ILE A 10 14.91 -27.00 1.14
N GLN A 11 14.74 -25.76 1.61
CA GLN A 11 15.81 -24.99 2.26
C GLN A 11 16.34 -25.69 3.52
N LYS A 12 15.46 -26.34 4.31
CA LYS A 12 15.89 -27.13 5.45
C LYS A 12 16.76 -28.30 5.01
N LYS A 13 16.40 -28.97 3.92
CA LYS A 13 17.17 -30.08 3.36
C LYS A 13 18.54 -29.59 2.88
N GLU A 14 18.58 -28.51 2.10
CA GLU A 14 19.82 -27.86 1.64
C GLU A 14 20.75 -27.45 2.78
N PHE A 15 20.20 -27.08 3.93
CA PHE A 15 20.98 -26.71 5.12
C PHE A 15 21.47 -27.91 5.95
N GLU A 16 20.69 -28.98 6.01
CA GLU A 16 21.01 -30.18 6.81
C GLU A 16 21.81 -31.23 6.03
N GLU A 17 21.88 -31.13 4.70
CA GLU A 17 22.66 -32.01 3.84
C GLU A 17 23.95 -31.35 3.36
N PRO A 18 24.97 -32.15 2.98
CA PRO A 18 26.18 -31.62 2.38
C PRO A 18 25.87 -30.79 1.12
N PRO A 19 26.59 -29.67 0.87
CA PRO A 19 26.40 -28.89 -0.34
C PRO A 19 26.87 -29.69 -1.57
N ILE A 20 26.14 -29.57 -2.68
CA ILE A 20 26.55 -30.15 -3.97
C ILE A 20 27.77 -29.38 -4.48
N LEU A 21 28.86 -30.10 -4.75
CA LEU A 21 30.14 -29.52 -5.16
C LEU A 21 30.37 -29.67 -6.66
N GLU A 22 30.71 -28.56 -7.33
CA GLU A 22 31.21 -28.60 -8.71
C GLU A 22 32.60 -29.25 -8.76
N ALA A 23 32.92 -29.92 -9.88
CA ALA A 23 34.15 -30.70 -10.04
C ALA A 23 35.43 -29.89 -9.76
N GLU A 24 35.46 -28.61 -10.14
CA GLU A 24 36.60 -27.71 -9.93
C GLU A 24 36.84 -27.40 -8.44
N LEU A 25 35.76 -27.32 -7.65
CA LEU A 25 35.81 -27.00 -6.23
C LEU A 25 36.23 -28.20 -5.38
N LYS A 26 35.89 -29.44 -5.81
CA LYS A 26 36.24 -30.68 -5.09
C LYS A 26 37.74 -30.77 -4.77
N ASN A 27 38.60 -30.32 -5.70
CA ASN A 27 40.04 -30.33 -5.48
C ASN A 27 40.48 -29.41 -4.33
N LYS A 28 39.94 -28.19 -4.26
CA LYS A 28 40.28 -27.21 -3.22
C LYS A 28 39.68 -27.56 -1.86
N ILE A 29 38.49 -28.15 -1.87
CA ILE A 29 37.72 -28.46 -0.67
C ILE A 29 38.31 -29.68 0.05
N PHE A 30 38.51 -30.79 -0.67
CA PHE A 30 39.02 -32.05 -0.10
C PHE A 30 40.55 -32.11 0.00
N LYS A 31 41.27 -31.03 -0.32
CA LYS A 31 42.71 -30.95 -0.09
C LYS A 31 43.00 -30.76 1.39
N LEU A 32 43.73 -31.72 1.97
CA LEU A 32 44.20 -31.69 3.34
C LEU A 32 45.53 -30.91 3.46
N PRO A 33 45.79 -30.27 4.62
CA PRO A 33 47.13 -29.90 5.03
C PRO A 33 48.00 -31.14 5.23
N ILE A 34 49.32 -31.00 5.02
CA ILE A 34 50.30 -32.09 5.06
C ILE A 34 50.21 -32.88 6.39
N GLU A 35 50.07 -32.18 7.51
CA GLU A 35 49.97 -32.82 8.84
C GLU A 35 48.74 -33.72 8.97
N LEU A 36 47.59 -33.27 8.47
CA LEU A 36 46.34 -34.05 8.51
C LEU A 36 46.36 -35.17 7.47
N GLU A 37 47.00 -34.96 6.32
CA GLU A 37 47.16 -35.99 5.30
C GLU A 37 48.01 -37.16 5.81
N GLN A 38 49.14 -36.88 6.48
CA GLN A 38 49.95 -37.88 7.16
C GLN A 38 49.14 -38.63 8.23
N GLN A 39 48.33 -37.90 9.00
CA GLN A 39 47.45 -38.53 9.99
C GLN A 39 46.41 -39.45 9.33
N VAL A 40 45.82 -39.06 8.21
CA VAL A 40 44.88 -39.91 7.47
C VAL A 40 45.55 -41.20 7.00
N TYR A 41 46.77 -41.13 6.45
CA TYR A 41 47.51 -42.31 6.03
C TYR A 41 47.88 -43.27 7.18
N SER A 42 47.88 -42.79 8.43
CA SER A 42 48.07 -43.64 9.62
C SER A 42 46.83 -44.45 10.03
N PHE A 43 45.66 -44.19 9.44
CA PHE A 43 44.43 -44.93 9.77
C PHE A 43 44.43 -46.34 9.17
N ASN A 44 44.01 -47.33 9.95
CA ASN A 44 44.08 -48.75 9.58
C ASN A 44 43.15 -49.20 8.43
N ASN A 45 42.23 -48.34 7.96
CA ASN A 45 41.22 -48.71 6.97
C ASN A 45 40.89 -47.53 6.04
N SER A 46 40.92 -47.79 4.73
CA SER A 46 40.47 -46.90 3.65
C SER A 46 39.10 -46.26 3.93
N ASN A 47 38.14 -46.98 4.54
CA ASN A 47 36.84 -46.41 4.93
C ASN A 47 36.98 -45.19 5.86
N ASN A 48 37.82 -45.33 6.89
CA ASN A 48 38.05 -44.28 7.88
C ASN A 48 38.75 -43.06 7.27
N GLN A 49 39.62 -43.30 6.30
CA GLN A 49 40.33 -42.25 5.56
C GLN A 49 39.35 -41.42 4.72
N ILE A 50 38.46 -42.10 3.99
CA ILE A 50 37.41 -41.46 3.19
C ILE A 50 36.47 -40.64 4.08
N HIS A 51 35.99 -41.20 5.20
CA HIS A 51 35.15 -40.47 6.17
C HIS A 51 35.82 -39.20 6.70
N PHE A 52 37.09 -39.28 7.07
CA PHE A 52 37.81 -38.12 7.59
C PHE A 52 37.94 -37.01 6.53
N ILE A 53 38.27 -37.36 5.29
CA ILE A 53 38.42 -36.39 4.19
C ILE A 53 37.07 -35.74 3.87
N LEU A 54 35.98 -36.52 3.79
CA LEU A 54 34.62 -35.99 3.58
C LEU A 54 34.25 -35.01 4.70
N MET A 55 34.38 -35.44 5.96
CA MET A 55 34.09 -34.60 7.12
C MET A 55 34.92 -33.31 7.11
N PHE A 56 36.21 -33.39 6.81
CA PHE A 56 37.08 -32.21 6.76
C PHE A 56 36.65 -31.25 5.64
N GLY A 57 36.43 -31.77 4.42
CA GLY A 57 36.10 -30.98 3.25
C GLY A 57 34.78 -30.23 3.42
N TYR A 58 33.73 -30.92 3.84
CA TYR A 58 32.45 -30.24 4.06
C TYR A 58 32.50 -29.27 5.25
N PHE A 59 33.15 -29.65 6.36
CA PHE A 59 33.29 -28.76 7.52
C PHE A 59 34.05 -27.47 7.18
N LYS A 60 35.02 -27.53 6.26
CA LYS A 60 35.76 -26.35 5.78
C LYS A 60 34.86 -25.25 5.19
N ILE A 61 33.72 -25.62 4.62
CA ILE A 61 32.78 -24.68 3.98
C ILE A 61 31.63 -24.35 4.92
N THR A 62 31.07 -25.37 5.58
CA THR A 62 29.80 -25.24 6.31
C THR A 62 29.98 -25.09 7.81
N HIS A 63 31.18 -25.30 8.34
CA HIS A 63 31.47 -25.36 9.79
C HIS A 63 30.55 -26.34 10.54
N ARG A 64 30.08 -27.38 9.86
CA ARG A 64 29.16 -28.41 10.36
C ARG A 64 29.61 -29.79 9.93
N PHE A 65 29.28 -30.79 10.75
CA PHE A 65 29.38 -32.19 10.40
C PHE A 65 28.03 -32.75 9.92
N PHE A 66 28.07 -33.59 8.89
CA PHE A 66 26.91 -34.25 8.31
C PHE A 66 26.85 -35.73 8.70
N ASP A 67 25.70 -36.36 8.45
CA ASP A 67 25.51 -37.79 8.63
C ASP A 67 26.28 -38.56 7.54
N SER A 68 26.94 -39.66 7.89
CA SER A 68 27.67 -40.49 6.92
C SER A 68 26.77 -40.98 5.79
N THR A 69 25.48 -41.21 6.06
CA THR A 69 24.48 -41.62 5.07
C THR A 69 24.12 -40.55 4.05
N SER A 70 24.46 -39.29 4.30
CA SER A 70 24.07 -38.15 3.47
C SER A 70 25.12 -37.72 2.43
N TYR A 71 26.30 -38.35 2.44
CA TYR A 71 27.37 -38.00 1.50
C TYR A 71 27.06 -38.50 0.08
N TYR A 72 27.42 -37.70 -0.92
CA TYR A 72 27.17 -38.01 -2.33
C TYR A 72 28.18 -39.03 -2.88
N ASP A 73 27.68 -40.02 -3.62
CA ASP A 73 28.52 -41.05 -4.28
C ASP A 73 29.59 -40.46 -5.20
N GLU A 74 29.30 -39.33 -5.85
CA GLU A 74 30.26 -38.65 -6.71
C GLU A 74 31.47 -38.10 -5.94
N ASP A 75 31.24 -37.61 -4.71
CA ASP A 75 32.30 -37.07 -3.87
C ASP A 75 33.11 -38.20 -3.23
N ILE A 76 32.46 -39.31 -2.87
CA ILE A 76 33.12 -40.54 -2.43
C ILE A 76 34.05 -41.06 -3.53
N LYS A 77 33.55 -41.25 -4.76
CA LYS A 77 34.34 -41.70 -5.92
C LYS A 77 35.51 -40.77 -6.24
N TYR A 78 35.29 -39.45 -6.12
CA TYR A 78 36.34 -38.47 -6.33
C TYR A 78 37.48 -38.62 -5.31
N ILE A 79 37.17 -38.82 -4.03
CA ILE A 79 38.18 -39.00 -2.99
C ILE A 79 38.92 -40.33 -3.18
N THR A 80 38.19 -41.41 -3.43
CA THR A 80 38.79 -42.75 -3.62
C THR A 80 39.79 -42.77 -4.78
N SER A 81 39.41 -42.21 -5.92
CA SER A 81 40.30 -42.11 -7.10
C SER A 81 41.50 -41.19 -6.86
N LYS A 82 41.29 -40.03 -6.22
CA LYS A 82 42.35 -39.04 -5.99
C LYS A 82 43.43 -39.53 -5.03
N PHE A 83 43.04 -40.19 -3.94
CA PHE A 83 43.96 -40.65 -2.90
C PHE A 83 44.38 -42.12 -3.07
N LYS A 84 43.91 -42.79 -4.14
CA LYS A 84 44.20 -44.19 -4.49
C LYS A 84 43.81 -45.17 -3.38
N PHE A 85 42.61 -44.97 -2.80
CA PHE A 85 42.01 -45.91 -1.86
C PHE A 85 41.24 -47.01 -2.61
N ASP A 86 40.88 -48.10 -1.93
CA ASP A 86 40.14 -49.20 -2.56
C ASP A 86 38.70 -48.78 -2.91
N ASP A 87 38.29 -48.98 -4.17
CA ASP A 87 36.99 -48.55 -4.74
C ASP A 87 35.75 -49.08 -3.99
N ASN A 88 35.86 -50.20 -3.27
CA ASN A 88 34.77 -50.82 -2.52
C ASN A 88 34.91 -50.67 -0.99
N SER A 89 35.78 -49.79 -0.51
CA SER A 89 36.06 -49.68 0.93
C SER A 89 35.06 -48.83 1.71
N TYR A 90 34.25 -48.00 1.05
CA TYR A 90 33.34 -47.09 1.74
C TYR A 90 32.12 -47.82 2.31
N SER A 91 31.91 -47.66 3.62
CA SER A 91 30.70 -48.07 4.33
C SER A 91 30.22 -46.92 5.21
N PHE A 92 28.90 -46.70 5.24
CA PHE A 92 28.28 -45.67 6.08
C PHE A 92 28.51 -45.92 7.58
N ASP A 93 28.81 -47.16 7.97
CA ASP A 93 29.07 -47.55 9.34
C ASP A 93 30.48 -47.15 9.77
N ILE A 94 30.54 -46.24 10.73
CA ILE A 94 31.76 -45.76 11.38
C ILE A 94 31.62 -45.87 12.90
N GLY A 95 32.67 -46.37 13.56
CA GLY A 95 32.69 -46.47 15.01
C GLY A 95 32.54 -45.10 15.68
N HIS A 96 31.66 -45.01 16.69
CA HIS A 96 31.39 -43.75 17.39
C HIS A 96 32.63 -43.10 18.00
N SER A 97 33.59 -43.90 18.50
CA SER A 97 34.87 -43.41 19.03
C SER A 97 35.73 -42.75 17.95
N SER A 98 35.85 -43.39 16.78
CA SER A 98 36.57 -42.86 15.62
C SER A 98 35.94 -41.55 15.13
N LEU A 99 34.61 -41.53 14.97
CA LEU A 99 33.87 -40.35 14.55
C LEU A 99 34.04 -39.18 15.53
N ALA A 100 33.96 -39.44 16.84
CA ALA A 100 34.19 -38.41 17.86
C ALA A 100 35.63 -37.86 17.81
N THR A 101 36.61 -38.74 17.61
CA THR A 101 38.03 -38.37 17.46
C THR A 101 38.22 -37.49 16.23
N TYR A 102 37.67 -37.88 15.08
CA TYR A 102 37.77 -37.11 13.84
C TYR A 102 37.13 -35.73 13.96
N LYS A 103 35.93 -35.63 14.55
CA LYS A 103 35.28 -34.34 14.82
C LYS A 103 36.17 -33.43 15.67
N ASN A 104 36.82 -33.98 16.71
CA ASN A 104 37.69 -33.21 17.59
C ASN A 104 38.97 -32.73 16.89
N THR A 105 39.60 -33.59 16.08
CA THR A 105 40.76 -33.22 15.26
C THR A 105 40.42 -32.09 14.29
N ILE A 106 39.32 -32.22 13.55
CA ILE A 106 38.86 -31.22 12.56
C ILE A 106 38.54 -29.89 13.26
N LYS A 107 37.79 -29.92 14.37
CA LYS A 107 37.49 -28.73 15.17
C LYS A 107 38.76 -28.03 15.66
N LYS A 108 39.74 -28.78 16.18
CA LYS A 108 41.02 -28.22 16.64
C LYS A 108 41.75 -27.52 15.50
N HIS A 109 41.79 -28.14 14.32
CA HIS A 109 42.41 -27.55 13.13
C HIS A 109 41.77 -26.21 12.74
N PHE A 110 40.44 -26.12 12.70
CA PHE A 110 39.72 -24.88 12.35
C PHE A 110 39.56 -23.89 13.52
N SER A 111 40.12 -24.20 14.70
CA SER A 111 39.88 -23.44 15.95
C SER A 111 38.39 -23.27 16.25
N CYS A 112 37.60 -24.30 15.92
CA CYS A 112 36.15 -24.28 16.04
C CYS A 112 35.68 -24.95 17.33
N ILE A 113 34.77 -24.31 18.05
CA ILE A 113 34.29 -24.75 19.35
C ILE A 113 33.00 -25.55 19.18
N LYS A 114 32.89 -26.68 19.89
CA LYS A 114 31.66 -27.49 19.93
C LYS A 114 30.49 -26.67 20.44
N PHE A 115 29.30 -26.86 19.88
CA PHE A 115 28.08 -26.29 20.43
C PHE A 115 27.84 -26.78 21.88
N THR A 116 27.79 -25.84 22.83
CA THR A 116 27.61 -26.09 24.27
C THR A 116 26.43 -25.27 24.82
N PRO A 117 25.92 -25.58 26.03
CA PRO A 117 24.88 -24.75 26.67
C PRO A 117 25.26 -23.28 26.86
N ASN A 118 26.55 -22.97 27.04
CA ASN A 118 27.01 -21.58 27.11
C ASN A 118 26.84 -20.86 25.77
N ILE A 119 27.22 -21.52 24.67
CA ILE A 119 27.02 -21.00 23.31
C ILE A 119 25.55 -20.86 22.98
N TYR A 120 24.71 -21.81 23.41
CA TYR A 120 23.26 -21.69 23.30
C TYR A 120 22.77 -20.36 23.89
N ASN A 121 23.23 -19.99 25.09
CA ASN A 121 22.85 -18.71 25.72
C ASN A 121 23.36 -17.49 24.95
N ILE A 122 24.56 -17.56 24.36
CA ILE A 122 25.10 -16.48 23.52
C ILE A 122 24.21 -16.26 22.29
N LEU A 123 23.88 -17.34 21.57
CA LEU A 123 22.99 -17.27 20.39
C LEU A 123 21.55 -16.90 20.78
N GLN A 124 21.09 -17.30 21.97
CA GLN A 124 19.80 -16.91 22.51
C GLN A 124 19.73 -15.39 22.73
N ASN A 125 20.74 -14.79 23.36
CA ASN A 125 20.79 -13.35 23.57
C ASN A 125 20.83 -12.58 22.24
N GLU A 126 21.62 -13.06 21.26
CA GLU A 126 21.64 -12.47 19.91
C GLU A 126 20.26 -12.56 19.25
N SER A 127 19.62 -13.73 19.34
CA SER A 127 18.27 -13.94 18.82
C SER A 127 17.24 -13.01 19.48
N ASP A 128 17.32 -12.79 20.79
CA ASP A 128 16.45 -11.86 21.52
C ASP A 128 16.60 -10.42 21.00
N LEU A 129 17.82 -9.97 20.72
CA LEU A 129 18.09 -8.66 20.13
C LEU A 129 17.51 -8.54 18.72
N LEU A 130 17.70 -9.55 17.88
CA LEU A 130 17.20 -9.57 16.49
C LEU A 130 15.66 -9.63 16.44
N VAL A 131 15.03 -10.41 17.32
CA VAL A 131 13.57 -10.48 17.46
C VAL A 131 13.01 -9.15 17.97
N LYS A 132 13.70 -8.47 18.89
CA LYS A 132 13.29 -7.14 19.36
C LYS A 132 13.29 -6.10 18.22
N LYS A 133 14.16 -6.25 17.23
CA LYS A 133 14.19 -5.45 15.99
C LYS A 133 13.12 -5.84 14.96
N LEU A 134 12.28 -6.85 15.25
CA LEU A 134 11.19 -7.31 14.39
C LEU A 134 11.66 -7.82 13.00
N LEU A 135 12.86 -8.40 12.93
CA LEU A 135 13.38 -9.03 11.71
C LEU A 135 12.56 -10.28 11.33
N LYS A 136 12.57 -10.65 10.05
CA LYS A 136 11.91 -11.88 9.61
C LYS A 136 12.66 -13.08 10.18
N THR A 137 11.93 -14.13 10.54
CA THR A 137 12.51 -15.34 11.16
C THR A 137 13.58 -16.01 10.31
N GLN A 138 13.44 -15.97 8.98
CA GLN A 138 14.45 -16.48 8.04
C GLN A 138 15.74 -15.65 8.08
N ASP A 139 15.63 -14.32 8.13
CA ASP A 139 16.79 -13.42 8.22
C ASP A 139 17.52 -13.66 9.56
N ILE A 140 16.77 -13.77 10.66
CA ILE A 140 17.32 -14.11 11.98
C ILE A 140 18.07 -15.44 11.93
N PHE A 141 17.52 -16.45 11.24
CA PHE A 141 18.16 -17.74 11.11
C PHE A 141 19.54 -17.65 10.45
N TYR A 142 19.64 -17.01 9.29
CA TYR A 142 20.92 -16.88 8.60
C TYR A 142 21.90 -15.96 9.33
N LEU A 143 21.42 -14.90 10.01
CA LEU A 143 22.27 -14.08 10.88
C LEU A 143 22.85 -14.88 12.06
N LEU A 144 22.11 -15.83 12.63
CA LEU A 144 22.65 -16.72 13.67
C LEU A 144 23.67 -17.72 13.10
N VAL A 145 23.50 -18.16 11.86
CA VAL A 145 24.48 -19.00 11.15
C VAL A 145 25.77 -18.22 10.91
N GLU A 146 25.67 -17.00 10.37
CA GLU A 146 26.81 -16.09 10.18
C GLU A 146 27.50 -15.78 11.51
N LYS A 147 26.74 -15.50 12.57
CA LYS A 147 27.29 -15.24 13.90
C LYS A 147 28.03 -16.46 14.45
N SER A 148 27.53 -17.66 14.17
CA SER A 148 28.21 -18.91 14.55
C SER A 148 29.54 -19.06 13.79
N MET A 149 29.59 -18.72 12.51
CA MET A 149 30.84 -18.71 11.74
C MET A 149 31.84 -17.67 12.26
N GLU A 150 31.40 -16.44 12.54
CA GLU A 150 32.21 -15.35 13.09
C GLU A 150 32.88 -15.76 14.41
N LEU A 151 32.10 -16.38 15.30
CA LEU A 151 32.57 -16.85 16.61
C LEU A 151 33.30 -18.20 16.57
N LYS A 152 33.52 -18.77 15.38
CA LYS A 152 34.12 -20.10 15.17
C LYS A 152 33.43 -21.18 16.01
N ILE A 153 32.11 -21.24 15.91
CA ILE A 153 31.26 -22.23 16.56
C ILE A 153 30.83 -23.28 15.53
N GLU A 154 30.76 -24.55 15.95
CA GLU A 154 30.12 -25.61 15.17
C GLU A 154 28.65 -25.25 14.95
N ILE A 155 28.26 -25.05 13.68
CA ILE A 155 26.95 -24.47 13.35
C ILE A 155 25.82 -25.37 13.88
N PRO A 156 24.94 -24.87 14.78
CA PRO A 156 23.91 -25.68 15.40
C PRO A 156 22.90 -26.18 14.38
N SER A 157 22.27 -27.34 14.62
CA SER A 157 21.24 -27.93 13.76
C SER A 157 20.10 -26.95 13.47
N TYR A 158 19.33 -27.18 12.40
CA TYR A 158 18.11 -26.40 12.13
C TYR A 158 17.17 -26.44 13.34
N THR A 159 17.05 -27.60 13.98
CA THR A 159 16.20 -27.79 15.15
C THR A 159 16.68 -26.95 16.34
N GLN A 160 17.99 -26.87 16.57
CA GLN A 160 18.57 -26.04 17.63
C GLN A 160 18.35 -24.55 17.37
N LEU A 161 18.67 -24.07 16.16
CA LEU A 161 18.44 -22.67 15.78
C LEU A 161 16.95 -22.29 15.80
N SER A 162 16.08 -23.16 15.27
CA SER A 162 14.63 -22.96 15.32
C SER A 162 14.10 -22.92 16.75
N THR A 163 14.66 -23.70 17.67
CA THR A 163 14.31 -23.68 19.10
C THR A 163 14.70 -22.36 19.74
N ILE A 164 15.93 -21.88 19.49
CA ILE A 164 16.43 -20.59 19.97
C ILE A 164 15.49 -19.48 19.52
N ILE A 165 15.26 -19.37 18.20
CA ILE A 165 14.40 -18.33 17.62
C ILE A 165 12.97 -18.41 18.16
N SER A 166 12.40 -19.62 18.26
CA SER A 166 11.05 -19.81 18.80
C SER A 166 10.97 -19.35 20.26
N THR A 167 12.01 -19.60 21.05
CA THR A 167 12.08 -19.18 22.46
C THR A 167 12.13 -17.66 22.57
N SER A 168 12.97 -17.01 21.76
CA SER A 168 13.09 -15.55 21.71
C SER A 168 11.77 -14.87 21.33
N ILE A 169 11.11 -15.38 20.27
CA ILE A 169 9.80 -14.88 19.83
C ILE A 169 8.75 -15.03 20.93
N ASN A 170 8.68 -16.19 21.56
CA ASN A 170 7.70 -16.43 22.63
C ASN A 170 7.94 -15.52 23.83
N THR A 171 9.20 -15.34 24.23
CA THR A 171 9.57 -14.43 25.32
C THR A 171 9.17 -13.00 25.01
N GLN A 172 9.55 -12.50 23.83
CA GLN A 172 9.21 -11.14 23.39
C GLN A 172 7.69 -10.94 23.29
N ASN A 173 6.97 -11.90 22.70
CA ASN A 173 5.52 -11.83 22.60
C ASN A 173 4.86 -11.78 23.98
N ASN A 174 5.30 -12.63 24.91
CA ASN A 174 4.77 -12.62 26.28
C ASN A 174 5.06 -11.30 27.00
N LEU A 175 6.21 -10.65 26.74
CA LEU A 175 6.49 -9.31 27.27
C LEU A 175 5.51 -8.26 26.74
N GLN A 176 5.18 -8.29 25.44
CA GLN A 176 4.20 -7.36 24.87
C GLN A 176 2.79 -7.62 25.40
N TYR A 177 2.35 -8.88 25.43
CA TYR A 177 1.03 -9.25 25.94
C TYR A 177 0.86 -8.98 27.44
N LYS A 178 1.94 -9.02 28.24
CA LYS A 178 1.87 -8.66 29.67
C LYS A 178 1.37 -7.23 29.88
N LYS A 179 1.66 -6.30 28.96
CA LYS A 179 1.24 -4.89 29.07
C LYS A 179 -0.27 -4.73 29.11
N ILE A 180 -1.01 -5.52 28.32
CA ILE A 180 -2.46 -5.45 28.24
C ILE A 180 -3.17 -6.25 29.34
N LYS A 181 -2.45 -7.17 30.02
CA LYS A 181 -3.04 -8.09 31.00
C LYS A 181 -3.76 -7.35 32.14
N LYS A 182 -3.26 -6.19 32.57
CA LYS A 182 -3.92 -5.35 33.59
C LYS A 182 -5.28 -4.79 33.17
N TYR A 183 -5.58 -4.76 31.86
CA TYR A 183 -6.83 -4.27 31.31
C TYR A 183 -7.77 -5.37 30.83
N GLU A 184 -7.47 -6.65 31.06
CA GLU A 184 -8.23 -7.78 30.49
C GLU A 184 -9.74 -7.70 30.76
N ASN A 185 -10.17 -7.09 31.88
CA ASN A 185 -11.57 -6.91 32.26
C ASN A 185 -12.15 -5.51 31.95
N ASN A 186 -11.40 -4.62 31.31
CA ASN A 186 -11.86 -3.27 31.01
C ASN A 186 -13.01 -3.31 29.99
N GLU A 187 -14.10 -2.61 30.29
CA GLU A 187 -15.30 -2.62 29.45
C GLU A 187 -15.05 -2.10 28.03
N ALA A 188 -14.13 -1.15 27.85
CA ALA A 188 -13.79 -0.62 26.53
C ALA A 188 -13.23 -1.72 25.60
N LEU A 189 -12.54 -2.73 26.15
CA LEU A 189 -12.02 -3.85 25.35
C LEU A 189 -13.11 -4.81 24.88
N LYS A 190 -14.24 -4.89 25.58
CA LYS A 190 -15.37 -5.76 25.19
C LYS A 190 -15.94 -5.37 23.82
N ASN A 191 -15.79 -4.11 23.41
CA ASN A 191 -16.23 -3.65 22.09
C ASN A 191 -15.46 -4.35 20.94
N LEU A 192 -14.24 -4.83 21.19
CA LEU A 192 -13.47 -5.61 20.22
C LEU A 192 -14.06 -7.01 20.00
N ASP A 193 -14.86 -7.53 20.93
CA ASP A 193 -15.46 -8.87 20.81
C ASP A 193 -16.44 -8.96 19.65
N TYR A 194 -17.02 -7.84 19.22
CA TYR A 194 -17.89 -7.82 18.04
C TYR A 194 -17.13 -8.19 16.76
N LEU A 195 -15.84 -7.84 16.65
CA LEU A 195 -15.01 -8.26 15.51
C LEU A 195 -14.90 -9.78 15.41
N LEU A 196 -14.99 -10.47 16.55
CA LEU A 196 -14.88 -11.91 16.67
C LEU A 196 -16.22 -12.65 16.48
N LYS A 197 -17.32 -11.96 16.21
CA LYS A 197 -18.63 -12.57 15.96
C LYS A 197 -18.83 -12.92 14.48
N GLU A 198 -19.74 -13.85 14.23
CA GLU A 198 -20.26 -14.12 12.90
C GLU A 198 -21.00 -12.89 12.36
N ASP A 199 -20.85 -12.63 11.07
CA ASP A 199 -21.50 -11.53 10.37
C ASP A 199 -22.99 -11.85 10.20
N ILE A 200 -23.83 -10.93 10.67
CA ILE A 200 -25.29 -11.05 10.61
C ILE A 200 -25.76 -11.18 9.15
N THR A 201 -25.06 -10.54 8.21
CA THR A 201 -25.41 -10.56 6.79
C THR A 201 -24.91 -11.80 6.05
N ASN A 202 -23.89 -12.47 6.59
CA ASN A 202 -23.35 -13.70 6.03
C ASN A 202 -22.80 -14.59 7.15
N PRO A 203 -23.63 -15.46 7.75
CA PRO A 203 -23.28 -16.26 8.93
C PRO A 203 -22.05 -17.17 8.74
N THR A 204 -21.65 -17.42 7.49
CA THR A 204 -20.45 -18.19 7.17
C THR A 204 -19.14 -17.41 7.34
N LYS A 205 -19.20 -16.11 7.61
CA LYS A 205 -18.04 -15.22 7.71
C LYS A 205 -18.05 -14.47 9.03
N TYR A 206 -16.85 -14.16 9.53
CA TYR A 206 -16.69 -13.32 10.72
C TYR A 206 -16.59 -11.85 10.35
N VAL A 207 -17.07 -10.98 11.25
CA VAL A 207 -17.02 -9.52 11.11
C VAL A 207 -15.60 -9.02 10.85
N LEU A 208 -14.59 -9.55 11.56
CA LEU A 208 -13.18 -9.22 11.35
C LEU A 208 -12.73 -9.41 9.89
N GLY A 209 -13.23 -10.44 9.22
CA GLY A 209 -12.89 -10.75 7.83
C GLY A 209 -13.23 -9.62 6.85
N LYS A 210 -14.31 -8.88 7.11
CA LYS A 210 -14.70 -7.69 6.34
C LYS A 210 -13.63 -6.60 6.41
N TYR A 211 -13.04 -6.40 7.58
CA TYR A 211 -12.08 -5.31 7.83
C TYR A 211 -10.65 -5.64 7.40
N LYS A 212 -10.32 -6.91 7.17
CA LYS A 212 -9.00 -7.33 6.66
C LYS A 212 -8.73 -6.89 5.21
N ARG A 213 -9.79 -6.62 4.43
CA ARG A 213 -9.68 -6.20 3.04
C ARG A 213 -10.04 -4.73 2.91
N ILE A 214 -9.25 -4.00 2.13
CA ILE A 214 -9.48 -2.60 1.81
C ILE A 214 -9.96 -2.52 0.36
N MET A 215 -11.05 -1.77 0.14
CA MET A 215 -11.66 -1.63 -1.18
C MET A 215 -11.12 -0.38 -1.88
N HIS A 216 -10.33 -0.56 -2.94
CA HIS A 216 -9.67 0.53 -3.67
C HIS A 216 -10.52 1.26 -4.75
N SER A 217 -11.84 1.40 -4.55
CA SER A 217 -12.73 1.99 -5.56
C SER A 217 -13.18 3.43 -5.28
N VAL A 218 -13.24 4.24 -6.34
CA VAL A 218 -13.75 5.62 -6.36
C VAL A 218 -15.26 5.75 -6.64
N SER A 219 -15.98 4.63 -6.79
CA SER A 219 -17.42 4.70 -7.04
C SER A 219 -18.18 5.16 -5.78
N ALA A 220 -19.20 6.01 -5.94
CA ALA A 220 -19.89 6.66 -4.82
C ALA A 220 -20.39 5.67 -3.75
N SER A 221 -21.00 4.56 -4.17
CA SER A 221 -21.47 3.51 -3.26
C SER A 221 -20.33 2.87 -2.45
N LYS A 222 -19.21 2.54 -3.13
CA LYS A 222 -18.05 1.91 -2.47
C LYS A 222 -17.31 2.88 -1.55
N VAL A 223 -17.20 4.16 -1.93
CA VAL A 223 -16.63 5.20 -1.06
C VAL A 223 -17.50 5.43 0.17
N LYS A 224 -18.83 5.42 0.02
CA LYS A 224 -19.77 5.49 1.16
C LYS A 224 -19.57 4.31 2.11
N GLN A 225 -19.41 3.08 1.60
CA GLN A 225 -19.15 1.90 2.43
C GLN A 225 -17.79 1.99 3.14
N SER A 226 -16.74 2.40 2.42
CA SER A 226 -15.40 2.58 3.00
C SER A 226 -15.40 3.57 4.16
N ASN A 227 -16.15 4.68 4.03
CA ASN A 227 -16.34 5.64 5.12
C ASN A 227 -17.06 5.05 6.34
N ILE A 228 -18.10 4.23 6.13
CA ILE A 228 -18.81 3.56 7.23
C ILE A 228 -17.86 2.61 7.97
N ASP A 229 -17.10 1.82 7.22
CA ASP A 229 -16.16 0.85 7.77
C ASP A 229 -14.99 1.53 8.51
N PHE A 230 -14.46 2.62 7.93
CA PHE A 230 -13.44 3.45 8.58
C PHE A 230 -13.96 4.05 9.88
N ARG A 231 -15.16 4.68 9.85
CA ARG A 231 -15.72 5.32 11.04
C ARG A 231 -15.91 4.32 12.19
N TYR A 232 -16.42 3.12 11.90
CA TYR A 232 -16.54 2.08 12.91
C TYR A 232 -15.19 1.74 13.57
N LEU A 233 -14.12 1.56 12.79
CA LEU A 233 -12.80 1.27 13.35
C LEU A 233 -12.20 2.49 14.06
N ASN A 234 -12.41 3.70 13.55
CA ASN A 234 -11.94 4.92 14.18
C ASN A 234 -12.61 5.14 15.54
N ASP A 235 -13.93 4.96 15.63
CA ASP A 235 -14.69 5.07 16.88
C ASP A 235 -14.20 4.04 17.91
N LEU A 236 -13.96 2.79 17.49
CA LEU A 236 -13.33 1.78 18.33
C LEU A 236 -11.94 2.24 18.82
N SER A 237 -11.12 2.80 17.94
CA SER A 237 -9.78 3.27 18.32
C SER A 237 -9.82 4.42 19.33
N LYS A 238 -10.77 5.36 19.18
CA LYS A 238 -10.98 6.49 20.09
C LYS A 238 -11.44 6.04 21.47
N GLN A 239 -12.34 5.05 21.55
CA GLN A 239 -12.75 4.44 22.82
C GLN A 239 -11.59 3.76 23.57
N LEU A 240 -10.58 3.29 22.83
CA LEU A 240 -9.41 2.60 23.38
C LEU A 240 -8.24 3.54 23.68
N GLU A 241 -8.35 4.83 23.35
CA GLU A 241 -7.27 5.80 23.43
C GLU A 241 -6.60 5.87 24.82
N PRO A 242 -7.34 5.84 25.96
CA PRO A 242 -6.72 5.85 27.29
C PRO A 242 -5.80 4.64 27.52
N ILE A 243 -6.24 3.45 27.08
CA ILE A 243 -5.49 2.20 27.20
C ILE A 243 -4.26 2.24 26.27
N ILE A 244 -4.45 2.71 25.04
CA ILE A 244 -3.39 2.79 24.03
C ILE A 244 -2.25 3.72 24.47
N LYS A 245 -2.57 4.87 25.07
CA LYS A 245 -1.57 5.81 25.60
C LYS A 245 -0.68 5.16 26.67
N GLU A 246 -1.27 4.39 27.58
CA GLU A 246 -0.50 3.66 28.60
C GLU A 246 0.30 2.48 28.06
N LEU A 247 -0.16 1.81 27.00
CA LEU A 247 0.60 0.70 26.40
C LEU A 247 1.90 1.16 25.71
N SER A 248 1.96 2.44 25.30
CA SER A 248 3.12 3.05 24.64
C SER A 248 3.69 2.14 23.55
N LEU A 249 2.83 1.74 22.60
CA LEU A 249 3.18 0.82 21.53
C LEU A 249 3.90 1.56 20.41
N ASP A 250 5.05 1.02 20.01
CA ASP A 250 5.77 1.47 18.82
C ASP A 250 4.99 1.12 17.54
N ASN A 251 5.09 1.97 16.51
CA ASN A 251 4.39 1.78 15.24
C ASN A 251 4.77 0.47 14.54
N ASN A 252 6.02 0.01 14.65
CA ASN A 252 6.44 -1.25 14.05
C ASN A 252 5.83 -2.45 14.78
N VAL A 253 5.66 -2.36 16.11
CA VAL A 253 4.95 -3.37 16.89
C VAL A 253 3.49 -3.45 16.44
N ILE A 254 2.80 -2.30 16.36
CA ILE A 254 1.41 -2.24 15.88
C ILE A 254 1.30 -2.91 14.50
N MET A 255 2.16 -2.53 13.55
CA MET A 255 2.15 -3.09 12.20
C MET A 255 2.44 -4.60 12.20
N HIS A 256 3.41 -5.07 12.98
CA HIS A 256 3.78 -6.49 13.01
C HIS A 256 2.61 -7.37 13.47
N TYR A 257 1.96 -7.02 14.58
CA TYR A 257 0.86 -7.80 15.12
C TYR A 257 -0.41 -7.64 14.28
N ALA A 258 -0.67 -6.47 13.71
CA ALA A 258 -1.77 -6.28 12.76
C ALA A 258 -1.63 -7.19 11.52
N LYS A 259 -0.43 -7.26 10.93
CA LYS A 259 -0.15 -8.16 9.80
C LYS A 259 -0.33 -9.64 10.17
N TRP A 260 -0.02 -10.02 11.41
CA TRP A 260 -0.33 -11.36 11.90
C TRP A 260 -1.83 -11.61 11.93
N VAL A 261 -2.63 -10.67 12.45
CA VAL A 261 -4.11 -10.77 12.46
C VAL A 261 -4.68 -10.89 11.05
N GLU A 262 -4.18 -10.08 10.10
CA GLU A 262 -4.62 -10.12 8.70
C GLU A 262 -4.45 -11.52 8.08
N LYS A 263 -3.29 -12.15 8.32
CA LYS A 263 -2.95 -13.48 7.79
C LYS A 263 -3.60 -14.64 8.55
N SER A 264 -3.96 -14.44 9.81
CA SER A 264 -4.43 -15.52 10.68
C SER A 264 -5.89 -15.88 10.43
N ASP A 265 -6.21 -17.17 10.49
CA ASP A 265 -7.61 -17.60 10.49
C ASP A 265 -8.28 -17.29 11.82
N MET A 266 -9.61 -17.18 11.77
CA MET A 266 -10.38 -16.79 12.95
C MET A 266 -10.18 -17.76 14.13
N HIS A 267 -10.14 -19.07 13.88
CA HIS A 267 -9.88 -20.06 14.92
C HIS A 267 -8.50 -19.87 15.59
N GLN A 268 -7.49 -19.37 14.88
CA GLN A 268 -6.16 -19.12 15.45
C GLN A 268 -6.20 -17.94 16.43
N ILE A 269 -7.02 -16.92 16.15
CA ILE A 269 -7.22 -15.77 17.02
C ILE A 269 -8.05 -16.20 18.23
N SER A 270 -9.21 -16.83 18.02
CA SER A 270 -10.12 -17.23 19.09
C SER A 270 -9.56 -18.25 20.08
N ARG A 271 -8.57 -19.06 19.68
CA ARG A 271 -7.89 -20.01 20.58
C ARG A 271 -6.93 -19.34 21.56
N LYS A 272 -6.50 -18.09 21.33
CA LYS A 272 -5.62 -17.37 22.26
C LYS A 272 -6.36 -17.03 23.56
N VAL A 273 -5.62 -16.80 24.64
CA VAL A 273 -6.17 -16.27 25.89
C VAL A 273 -6.64 -14.82 25.67
N LYS A 274 -7.66 -14.38 26.40
CA LYS A 274 -8.41 -13.14 26.14
C LYS A 274 -7.54 -11.89 26.01
N HIS A 275 -6.65 -11.62 26.97
CA HIS A 275 -5.72 -10.48 26.86
C HIS A 275 -4.85 -10.52 25.58
N LYS A 276 -4.39 -11.69 25.13
CA LYS A 276 -3.62 -11.81 23.87
C LYS A 276 -4.48 -11.48 22.66
N GLN A 277 -5.73 -11.95 22.63
CA GLN A 277 -6.70 -11.60 21.59
C GLN A 277 -6.90 -10.08 21.53
N TYR A 278 -7.13 -9.44 22.68
CA TYR A 278 -7.32 -7.99 22.73
C TYR A 278 -6.10 -7.23 22.25
N PHE A 279 -4.88 -7.63 22.63
CA PHE A 279 -3.66 -7.00 22.12
C PHE A 279 -3.58 -7.05 20.59
N ASP A 280 -3.82 -8.23 20.01
CA ASP A 280 -3.78 -8.43 18.57
C ASP A 280 -4.83 -7.56 17.86
N LEU A 281 -6.06 -7.52 18.39
CA LEU A 281 -7.15 -6.73 17.83
C LEU A 281 -6.91 -5.22 17.96
N ILE A 282 -6.33 -4.74 19.07
CA ILE A 282 -5.93 -3.34 19.23
C ILE A 282 -4.92 -2.97 18.15
N CYS A 283 -3.88 -3.79 17.98
CA CYS A 283 -2.86 -3.54 16.94
C CYS A 283 -3.49 -3.52 15.54
N PHE A 284 -4.40 -4.47 15.27
CA PHE A 284 -5.14 -4.52 14.01
C PHE A 284 -5.98 -3.25 13.78
N VAL A 285 -6.80 -2.83 14.75
CA VAL A 285 -7.65 -1.63 14.63
C VAL A 285 -6.79 -0.40 14.40
N LEU A 286 -5.73 -0.20 15.20
CA LEU A 286 -4.83 0.94 15.05
C LEU A 286 -4.15 0.99 13.69
N HIS A 287 -3.69 -0.15 13.20
CA HIS A 287 -3.06 -0.24 11.87
C HIS A 287 -4.07 0.06 10.76
N GLN A 288 -5.27 -0.52 10.85
CA GLN A 288 -6.32 -0.38 9.85
C GLN A 288 -6.86 1.05 9.79
N VAL A 289 -6.99 1.76 10.91
CA VAL A 289 -7.37 3.18 10.92
C VAL A 289 -6.35 4.01 10.14
N LYS A 290 -5.05 3.79 10.36
CA LYS A 290 -3.98 4.51 9.63
C LYS A 290 -4.03 4.25 8.12
N ILE A 291 -4.01 2.98 7.70
CA ILE A 291 -4.03 2.64 6.26
C ILE A 291 -5.32 3.14 5.59
N ARG A 292 -6.47 3.02 6.26
CA ARG A 292 -7.74 3.49 5.70
C ARG A 292 -7.81 5.01 5.63
N THR A 293 -7.16 5.73 6.53
CA THR A 293 -7.00 7.19 6.44
C THR A 293 -6.25 7.55 5.15
N ASP A 294 -5.07 6.96 4.93
CA ASP A 294 -4.26 7.18 3.72
C ASP A 294 -5.08 6.89 2.47
N TYR A 295 -5.76 5.74 2.45
CA TYR A 295 -6.56 5.33 1.31
C TYR A 295 -7.77 6.24 1.04
N LEU A 296 -8.45 6.75 2.09
CA LEU A 296 -9.54 7.71 1.91
C LEU A 296 -9.02 9.05 1.37
N ILE A 297 -7.81 9.46 1.76
CA ILE A 297 -7.15 10.65 1.19
C ILE A 297 -6.75 10.42 -0.27
N ASP A 298 -6.27 9.23 -0.63
CA ASP A 298 -6.00 8.89 -2.04
C ASP A 298 -7.28 8.97 -2.89
N ILE A 299 -8.40 8.41 -2.40
CA ILE A 299 -9.70 8.57 -3.06
C ILE A 299 -10.06 10.05 -3.20
N PHE A 300 -9.91 10.84 -2.13
CA PHE A 300 -10.20 12.27 -2.13
C PHE A 300 -9.45 12.96 -3.28
N ILE A 301 -8.13 12.76 -3.35
CA ILE A 301 -7.27 13.39 -4.35
C ILE A 301 -7.67 12.95 -5.76
N GLN A 302 -7.86 11.65 -5.95
CA GLN A 302 -8.21 11.09 -7.26
C GLN A 302 -9.57 11.60 -7.76
N VAL A 303 -10.58 11.66 -6.89
CA VAL A 303 -11.91 12.17 -7.25
C VAL A 303 -11.86 13.67 -7.58
N MET A 304 -11.14 14.46 -6.77
CA MET A 304 -10.99 15.90 -7.02
C MET A 304 -10.28 16.17 -8.36
N GLN A 305 -9.20 15.44 -8.64
CA GLN A 305 -8.48 15.56 -9.92
C GLN A 305 -9.35 15.15 -11.10
N SER A 306 -10.03 14.01 -10.99
CA SER A 306 -10.91 13.51 -12.06
C SER A 306 -12.02 14.51 -12.41
N ILE A 307 -12.66 15.10 -11.39
CA ILE A 307 -13.74 16.07 -11.61
C ILE A 307 -13.17 17.38 -12.17
N LYS A 308 -12.06 17.90 -11.62
CA LYS A 308 -11.41 19.10 -12.15
C LYS A 308 -11.08 18.96 -13.63
N GLN A 309 -10.49 17.83 -14.03
CA GLN A 309 -10.13 17.57 -15.43
C GLN A 309 -11.36 17.35 -16.31
N SER A 310 -12.40 16.67 -15.81
CA SER A 310 -13.67 16.52 -16.51
C SER A 310 -14.31 17.88 -16.79
N THR A 311 -14.42 18.74 -15.78
CA THR A 311 -15.02 20.07 -15.91
C THR A 311 -14.20 20.97 -16.83
N LEU A 312 -12.86 20.88 -16.78
CA LEU A 312 -12.00 21.65 -17.68
C LEU A 312 -12.17 21.22 -19.15
N ARG A 313 -12.28 19.91 -19.40
CA ARG A 313 -12.55 19.39 -20.76
C ARG A 313 -13.94 19.81 -21.25
N GLU A 314 -14.95 19.67 -20.39
CA GLU A 314 -16.32 20.09 -20.68
C GLU A 314 -16.38 21.59 -21.03
N HIS A 315 -15.70 22.43 -20.23
CA HIS A 315 -15.58 23.87 -20.49
C HIS A 315 -14.89 24.17 -21.81
N GLN A 316 -13.77 23.53 -22.10
CA GLN A 316 -13.07 23.70 -23.37
C GLN A 316 -13.94 23.32 -24.56
N THR A 317 -14.61 22.16 -24.51
CA THR A 317 -15.49 21.71 -25.60
C THR A 317 -16.60 22.71 -25.85
N VAL A 318 -17.32 23.13 -24.81
CA VAL A 318 -18.42 24.10 -24.93
C VAL A 318 -17.92 25.47 -25.39
N TYR A 319 -16.77 25.93 -24.88
CA TYR A 319 -16.17 27.19 -25.30
C TYR A 319 -15.81 27.19 -26.79
N TYR A 320 -15.20 26.10 -27.30
CA TYR A 320 -14.87 26.00 -28.72
C TYR A 320 -16.12 25.88 -29.60
N GLU A 321 -17.16 25.16 -29.16
CA GLU A 321 -18.44 25.09 -29.86
C GLU A 321 -19.12 26.46 -29.93
N GLN A 322 -19.17 27.19 -28.82
CA GLN A 322 -19.72 28.54 -28.78
C GLN A 322 -18.92 29.50 -29.66
N LYS A 323 -17.58 29.44 -29.61
CA LYS A 323 -16.71 30.26 -30.47
C LYS A 323 -16.97 29.98 -31.95
N ASN A 324 -17.05 28.71 -32.34
CA ASN A 324 -17.33 28.36 -33.73
C ASN A 324 -18.71 28.84 -34.18
N ASN A 325 -19.73 28.68 -33.33
CA ASN A 325 -21.08 29.17 -33.62
C ASN A 325 -21.12 30.70 -33.75
N ARG A 326 -20.40 31.44 -32.89
CA ARG A 326 -20.27 32.90 -32.98
C ARG A 326 -19.62 33.34 -34.29
N THR A 327 -18.50 32.72 -34.66
CA THR A 327 -17.82 33.02 -35.93
C THR A 327 -18.75 32.78 -37.10
N LYS A 328 -19.44 31.64 -37.11
CA LYS A 328 -20.37 31.28 -38.19
C LYS A 328 -21.55 32.25 -38.28
N ASN A 329 -22.17 32.57 -37.15
CA ASN A 329 -23.24 33.57 -37.11
C ASN A 329 -22.75 34.95 -37.58
N PHE A 330 -21.51 35.34 -37.26
CA PHE A 330 -20.95 36.61 -37.72
C PHE A 330 -20.65 36.61 -39.22
N GLU A 331 -20.16 35.49 -39.76
CA GLU A 331 -19.98 35.29 -41.21
C GLU A 331 -21.34 35.38 -41.93
N ASP A 332 -22.36 34.68 -41.47
CA ASP A 332 -23.72 34.69 -42.03
C ASP A 332 -24.34 36.11 -41.99
N LEU A 333 -24.19 36.82 -40.86
CA LEU A 333 -24.63 38.20 -40.71
C LEU A 333 -23.90 39.16 -41.66
N THR A 334 -22.59 38.99 -41.80
CA THR A 334 -21.77 39.82 -42.68
C THR A 334 -22.14 39.59 -44.14
N GLN A 335 -22.36 38.33 -44.53
CA GLN A 335 -22.82 37.96 -45.86
C GLN A 335 -24.20 38.56 -46.15
N PHE A 336 -25.16 38.42 -45.24
CA PHE A 336 -26.49 39.03 -45.39
C PHE A 336 -26.42 40.56 -45.55
N LEU A 337 -25.57 41.23 -44.77
CA LEU A 337 -25.35 42.67 -44.92
C LEU A 337 -24.78 43.04 -46.29
N GLN A 338 -23.80 42.27 -46.79
CA GLN A 338 -23.12 42.52 -48.07
C GLN A 338 -23.98 42.20 -49.30
N GLU A 339 -24.75 41.12 -49.25
CA GLU A 339 -25.50 40.60 -50.42
C GLU A 339 -26.91 41.18 -50.51
N GLU A 340 -27.56 41.45 -49.36
CA GLU A 340 -28.97 41.85 -49.34
C GLU A 340 -29.14 43.32 -48.91
N ILE A 341 -28.52 43.76 -47.81
CA ILE A 341 -28.80 45.09 -47.25
C ILE A 341 -28.07 46.21 -48.00
N ILE A 342 -26.75 46.12 -48.17
CA ILE A 342 -25.94 47.16 -48.82
C ILE A 342 -26.40 47.40 -50.28
N PRO A 343 -26.60 46.37 -51.13
CA PRO A 343 -27.05 46.58 -52.50
C PRO A 343 -28.42 47.23 -52.56
N ASN A 344 -29.35 46.85 -51.68
CA ASN A 344 -30.67 47.47 -51.62
C ASN A 344 -30.61 48.94 -51.16
N ILE A 345 -29.72 49.30 -50.23
CA ILE A 345 -29.49 50.70 -49.85
C ILE A 345 -28.92 51.50 -51.02
N LEU A 346 -27.92 50.96 -51.74
CA LEU A 346 -27.35 51.61 -52.92
C LEU A 346 -28.40 51.75 -54.05
N ASN A 347 -29.27 50.75 -54.22
CA ASN A 347 -30.39 50.80 -55.15
C ASN A 347 -31.37 51.93 -54.78
N LEU A 348 -31.75 52.02 -53.51
CA LEU A 348 -32.59 53.12 -52.99
C LEU A 348 -31.94 54.49 -53.20
N GLU A 349 -30.64 54.64 -52.96
CA GLU A 349 -29.91 55.88 -53.22
C GLU A 349 -29.96 56.25 -54.71
N SER A 350 -29.81 55.27 -55.60
CA SER A 350 -29.90 55.50 -57.06
C SER A 350 -31.30 55.94 -57.50
N ILE A 351 -32.35 55.36 -56.91
CA ILE A 351 -33.76 55.70 -57.20
C ILE A 351 -34.08 57.12 -56.75
N LEU A 352 -33.55 57.55 -55.61
CA LEU A 352 -33.73 58.92 -55.11
C LEU A 352 -33.12 59.96 -56.06
N LYS A 353 -31.97 59.64 -56.69
CA LYS A 353 -31.25 60.51 -57.64
C LYS A 353 -31.82 60.54 -59.07
N ASN A 354 -32.73 59.64 -59.43
CA ASN A 354 -33.32 59.56 -60.78
C ASN A 354 -34.42 60.63 -61.02
N GLU A 355 -34.75 60.90 -62.28
CA GLU A 355 -35.74 61.93 -62.71
C GLU A 355 -37.23 61.48 -62.62
N PHE A 356 -37.54 60.41 -61.88
CA PHE A 356 -38.92 59.93 -61.71
C PHE A 356 -39.84 60.92 -60.97
N SER A 357 -41.15 60.78 -61.18
CA SER A 357 -42.18 61.45 -60.39
C SER A 357 -42.06 61.07 -58.91
N ASN A 358 -42.34 62.01 -58.00
CA ASN A 358 -42.27 61.77 -56.56
C ASN A 358 -43.15 60.59 -56.12
N ASP A 359 -44.33 60.42 -56.74
CA ASP A 359 -45.26 59.33 -56.40
C ASP A 359 -44.72 57.96 -56.84
N GLU A 360 -44.03 57.90 -57.99
CA GLU A 360 -43.44 56.65 -58.50
C GLU A 360 -42.25 56.21 -57.65
N LYS A 361 -41.43 57.17 -57.19
CA LYS A 361 -40.31 56.89 -56.28
C LYS A 361 -40.79 56.27 -54.96
N ILE A 362 -41.88 56.78 -54.39
CA ILE A 362 -42.43 56.27 -53.13
C ILE A 362 -42.88 54.81 -53.29
N VAL A 363 -43.59 54.48 -54.36
CA VAL A 363 -44.06 53.10 -54.62
C VAL A 363 -42.90 52.11 -54.75
N VAL A 364 -41.82 52.50 -55.43
CA VAL A 364 -40.65 51.61 -55.59
C VAL A 364 -39.90 51.43 -54.27
N ILE A 365 -39.75 52.51 -53.48
CA ILE A 365 -39.12 52.45 -52.15
C ILE A 365 -39.94 51.54 -51.21
N GLU A 366 -41.27 51.67 -51.21
CA GLU A 366 -42.16 50.83 -50.39
C GLU A 366 -42.05 49.34 -50.75
N ASN A 367 -41.91 49.02 -52.04
CA ASN A 367 -41.72 47.64 -52.48
C ASN A 367 -40.38 47.05 -52.01
N ILE A 368 -39.27 47.79 -52.18
CA ILE A 368 -37.93 47.34 -51.75
C ILE A 368 -37.90 47.14 -50.22
N ILE A 369 -38.45 48.09 -49.45
CA ILE A 369 -38.54 47.97 -47.99
C ILE A 369 -39.42 46.76 -47.60
N SER A 370 -40.53 46.54 -48.30
CA SER A 370 -41.42 45.40 -48.06
C SER A 370 -40.75 44.06 -48.34
N GLU A 371 -39.91 43.97 -49.37
CA GLU A 371 -39.13 42.77 -49.69
C GLU A 371 -38.06 42.49 -48.63
N ILE A 372 -37.34 43.51 -48.17
CA ILE A 372 -36.35 43.37 -47.08
C ILE A 372 -37.03 42.90 -45.79
N ILE A 373 -38.18 43.47 -45.43
CA ILE A 373 -38.90 43.11 -44.21
C ILE A 373 -39.47 41.68 -44.30
N LYS A 374 -39.86 41.21 -45.49
CA LYS A 374 -40.34 39.83 -45.70
C LYS A 374 -39.21 38.80 -45.73
N ASN A 375 -37.95 39.22 -45.88
CA ASN A 375 -36.81 38.31 -45.89
C ASN A 375 -36.71 37.55 -44.55
N GLN A 376 -36.61 36.23 -44.63
CA GLN A 376 -36.56 35.35 -43.47
C GLN A 376 -35.32 35.57 -42.60
N GLU A 377 -34.17 35.87 -43.22
CA GLU A 377 -32.93 36.19 -42.49
C GLU A 377 -33.07 37.51 -41.71
N PHE A 378 -33.69 38.53 -42.31
CA PHE A 378 -33.99 39.79 -41.63
C PHE A 378 -34.86 39.59 -40.37
N GLN A 379 -35.89 38.74 -40.46
CA GLN A 379 -36.76 38.43 -39.33
C GLN A 379 -36.03 37.65 -38.23
N LYS A 380 -35.16 36.71 -38.58
CA LYS A 380 -34.30 36.00 -37.61
C LYS A 380 -33.42 36.99 -36.85
N ILE A 381 -32.69 37.86 -37.58
CA ILE A 381 -31.77 38.84 -36.99
C ILE A 381 -32.52 39.83 -36.08
N LYS A 382 -33.69 40.31 -36.52
CA LYS A 382 -34.53 41.24 -35.75
C LYS A 382 -34.95 40.68 -34.39
N HIS A 383 -35.12 39.37 -34.29
CA HIS A 383 -35.48 38.68 -33.04
C HIS A 383 -34.29 38.11 -32.27
N THR A 384 -33.05 38.28 -32.76
CA THR A 384 -31.86 37.77 -32.09
C THR A 384 -31.37 38.78 -31.06
N GLU A 385 -31.38 38.41 -29.78
CA GLU A 385 -30.77 39.22 -28.72
C GLU A 385 -29.24 39.14 -28.80
N PHE A 386 -28.60 40.18 -29.35
CA PHE A 386 -27.14 40.22 -29.56
C PHE A 386 -26.31 40.07 -28.28
N ASP A 387 -26.86 40.43 -27.11
CA ASP A 387 -26.18 40.27 -25.82
C ASP A 387 -25.99 38.79 -25.44
N THR A 388 -26.90 37.90 -25.86
CA THR A 388 -26.78 36.45 -25.62
C THR A 388 -25.67 35.82 -26.46
N LEU A 389 -25.37 36.37 -27.63
CA LEU A 389 -24.33 35.88 -28.54
C LEU A 389 -22.92 36.04 -27.96
N ASN A 390 -22.70 37.03 -27.10
CA ASN A 390 -21.39 37.28 -26.45
C ASN A 390 -21.25 36.64 -25.06
N SER A 391 -22.31 36.05 -24.50
CA SER A 391 -22.26 35.42 -23.19
C SER A 391 -21.39 34.15 -23.21
N GLU A 392 -20.22 34.21 -22.57
CA GLU A 392 -19.33 33.05 -22.40
C GLU A 392 -19.77 32.25 -21.18
N ILE A 393 -19.91 30.93 -21.33
CA ILE A 393 -20.18 30.09 -20.16
C ILE A 393 -18.96 30.13 -19.24
N ASN A 394 -19.19 30.58 -18.01
CA ASN A 394 -18.15 30.68 -17.01
C ASN A 394 -17.78 29.28 -16.52
N TYR A 395 -16.48 29.00 -16.43
CA TYR A 395 -15.94 27.76 -15.85
C TYR A 395 -16.52 27.46 -14.45
N TYR A 396 -16.78 28.50 -13.65
CA TYR A 396 -17.35 28.36 -12.31
C TYR A 396 -18.81 27.87 -12.31
N ASP A 397 -19.59 28.14 -13.38
CA ASP A 397 -20.95 27.62 -13.53
C ASP A 397 -20.94 26.11 -13.75
N MET A 398 -19.97 25.63 -14.54
CA MET A 398 -19.77 24.20 -14.75
C MET A 398 -19.23 23.49 -13.52
N LEU A 399 -18.40 24.17 -12.72
CA LEU A 399 -17.98 23.66 -11.41
C LEU A 399 -19.17 23.54 -10.45
N GLU A 400 -20.07 24.53 -10.41
CA GLU A 400 -21.29 24.49 -9.61
C GLU A 400 -22.12 23.25 -9.97
N ASN A 401 -22.37 22.99 -11.26
CA ASN A 401 -23.10 21.82 -11.75
C ASN A 401 -22.44 20.48 -11.36
N ASN A 402 -21.11 20.44 -11.37
CA ASN A 402 -20.35 19.24 -11.03
C ASN A 402 -20.10 19.08 -9.51
N SER A 403 -20.43 20.07 -8.68
CA SER A 403 -20.14 20.06 -7.24
C SER A 403 -20.89 18.96 -6.47
N SER A 404 -22.12 18.61 -6.85
CA SER A 404 -22.87 17.48 -6.29
C SER A 404 -22.11 16.14 -6.41
N LYS A 405 -21.45 15.90 -7.56
CA LYS A 405 -20.62 14.70 -7.80
C LYS A 405 -19.43 14.62 -6.84
N ILE A 406 -18.86 15.77 -6.46
CA ILE A 406 -17.79 15.86 -5.45
C ILE A 406 -18.38 15.54 -4.09
N GLN A 407 -19.45 16.23 -3.70
CA GLN A 407 -20.05 16.12 -2.37
C GLN A 407 -20.48 14.68 -2.06
N ILE A 408 -21.14 14.00 -2.99
CA ILE A 408 -21.62 12.61 -2.83
C ILE A 408 -20.46 11.65 -2.48
N ARG A 409 -19.27 11.86 -3.07
CA ARG A 409 -18.12 10.97 -2.91
C ARG A 409 -17.24 11.37 -1.73
N VAL A 410 -17.01 12.67 -1.55
CA VAL A 410 -15.88 13.17 -0.76
C VAL A 410 -16.31 13.83 0.55
N ALA A 411 -17.54 14.34 0.66
CA ALA A 411 -18.00 15.06 1.86
C ALA A 411 -17.78 14.27 3.16
N LYS A 412 -18.11 12.98 3.14
CA LYS A 412 -17.95 12.10 4.32
C LYS A 412 -16.49 11.84 4.68
N ILE A 413 -15.58 11.91 3.71
CA ILE A 413 -14.15 11.74 3.97
C ILE A 413 -13.66 12.88 4.85
N ILE A 414 -13.95 14.12 4.45
CA ILE A 414 -13.61 15.34 5.21
C ILE A 414 -14.21 15.29 6.63
N GLN A 415 -15.41 14.75 6.76
CA GLN A 415 -16.10 14.67 8.05
C GLN A 415 -15.47 13.65 9.01
N ASN A 416 -14.99 12.51 8.49
CA ASN A 416 -14.59 11.39 9.34
C ASN A 416 -13.08 11.31 9.59
N VAL A 417 -12.24 11.70 8.63
CA VAL A 417 -10.77 11.53 8.69
C VAL A 417 -10.14 12.52 9.66
N ASP A 418 -9.40 12.10 10.68
CA ASP A 418 -8.77 13.06 11.60
C ASP A 418 -7.58 13.77 10.91
N PHE A 419 -7.55 15.12 10.95
CA PHE A 419 -6.47 15.95 10.41
C PHE A 419 -5.57 16.43 11.54
N ASP A 420 -4.27 16.59 11.25
CA ASP A 420 -3.29 17.10 12.21
C ASP A 420 -3.48 18.62 12.42
N SER A 421 -4.10 18.99 13.54
CA SER A 421 -4.35 20.40 13.89
C SER A 421 -3.10 21.18 14.28
N MET A 422 -2.00 20.50 14.62
CA MET A 422 -0.77 21.15 15.10
C MET A 422 0.12 21.60 13.95
N ASN A 423 0.21 20.78 12.90
CA ASN A 423 1.09 21.05 11.75
C ASN A 423 0.35 21.60 10.52
N SER A 424 -0.98 21.59 10.52
CA SER A 424 -1.78 22.11 9.40
C SER A 424 -2.06 23.61 9.50
N ASN A 425 -2.43 24.23 8.38
CA ASN A 425 -2.87 25.61 8.36
C ASN A 425 -4.17 25.78 9.19
N LYS A 426 -4.11 26.65 10.19
CA LYS A 426 -5.21 26.89 11.15
C LYS A 426 -6.51 27.32 10.48
N VAL A 427 -6.46 28.09 9.40
CA VAL A 427 -7.64 28.56 8.66
C VAL A 427 -8.36 27.40 7.96
N PHE A 428 -7.60 26.45 7.41
CA PHE A 428 -8.17 25.23 6.83
C PHE A 428 -8.77 24.33 7.91
N ILE A 429 -8.08 24.17 9.05
CA ILE A 429 -8.59 23.36 10.16
C ILE A 429 -9.89 23.95 10.71
N SER A 430 -9.98 25.26 10.94
CA SER A 430 -11.23 25.90 11.39
C SER A 430 -12.37 25.71 10.37
N SER A 431 -12.06 25.77 9.08
CA SER A 431 -13.04 25.52 8.01
C SER A 431 -13.54 24.07 8.02
N ILE A 432 -12.64 23.11 8.19
CA ILE A 432 -12.97 21.68 8.27
C ILE A 432 -13.79 21.38 9.54
N GLU A 433 -13.43 21.95 10.68
CA GLU A 433 -14.16 21.81 11.93
C GLU A 433 -15.57 22.42 11.82
N HIS A 434 -15.70 23.61 11.23
CA HIS A 434 -17.00 24.21 10.95
C HIS A 434 -17.85 23.30 10.04
N TYR A 435 -17.26 22.76 8.97
CA TYR A 435 -17.92 21.82 8.06
C TYR A 435 -18.38 20.53 8.77
N ARG A 436 -17.57 20.01 9.70
CA ARG A 436 -17.93 18.85 10.54
C ARG A 436 -19.09 19.13 11.48
N ASN A 437 -19.04 20.26 12.17
CA ASN A 437 -20.06 20.66 13.15
C ASN A 437 -21.43 20.83 12.49
N LEU A 438 -21.46 21.32 11.24
CA LEU A 438 -22.67 21.45 10.44
C LEU A 438 -23.05 20.17 9.67
N LYS A 439 -22.38 19.03 9.93
CA LYS A 439 -22.62 17.73 9.25
C LYS A 439 -22.53 17.85 7.72
N GLY A 440 -21.64 18.72 7.25
CA GLY A 440 -21.39 18.97 5.83
C GLY A 440 -22.33 19.95 5.15
N LYS A 441 -23.21 20.61 5.89
CA LYS A 441 -24.02 21.70 5.34
C LYS A 441 -23.17 22.96 5.21
N ILE A 442 -23.22 23.58 4.04
CA ILE A 442 -22.55 24.83 3.73
C ILE A 442 -23.61 25.93 3.72
N ASN A 443 -23.36 27.03 4.44
CA ASN A 443 -24.21 28.22 4.51
C ASN A 443 -23.39 29.50 4.32
N SER A 444 -24.05 30.66 4.27
CA SER A 444 -23.42 31.98 4.11
C SER A 444 -22.36 32.29 5.16
N ASN A 445 -22.46 31.67 6.34
CA ASN A 445 -21.54 31.89 7.46
C ASN A 445 -20.36 30.91 7.44
N SER A 446 -20.24 30.08 6.40
CA SER A 446 -19.13 29.14 6.30
C SER A 446 -17.84 29.92 6.08
N PRO A 447 -16.74 29.57 6.76
CA PRO A 447 -15.47 30.27 6.60
C PRO A 447 -15.01 30.26 5.14
N ILE A 448 -14.58 31.43 4.64
CA ILE A 448 -14.07 31.61 3.27
C ILE A 448 -12.64 32.16 3.25
N ASP A 449 -12.06 32.46 4.41
CA ASP A 449 -10.74 33.11 4.55
C ASP A 449 -9.59 32.29 3.97
N PHE A 450 -9.80 31.00 3.70
CA PHE A 450 -8.82 30.14 3.04
C PHE A 450 -8.81 30.29 1.50
N LEU A 451 -9.76 31.04 0.92
CA LEU A 451 -9.89 31.29 -0.51
C LEU A 451 -9.33 32.67 -0.87
N ASP A 452 -8.77 32.79 -2.08
CA ASP A 452 -8.34 34.07 -2.62
C ASP A 452 -9.53 35.04 -2.80
N ILE A 453 -9.28 36.34 -2.62
CA ILE A 453 -10.30 37.40 -2.69
C ILE A 453 -11.10 37.35 -4.00
N ASN A 454 -10.42 37.08 -5.12
CA ASN A 454 -11.05 36.95 -6.44
C ASN A 454 -12.02 35.76 -6.55
N ILE A 455 -11.80 34.71 -5.77
CA ILE A 455 -12.67 33.53 -5.73
C ILE A 455 -13.85 33.79 -4.78
N GLN A 456 -13.63 34.52 -3.68
CA GLN A 456 -14.69 34.86 -2.72
C GLN A 456 -15.85 35.61 -3.38
N SER A 457 -15.56 36.56 -4.29
CA SER A 457 -16.59 37.28 -5.05
C SER A 457 -17.39 36.40 -6.01
N LEU A 458 -16.84 35.24 -6.41
CA LEU A 458 -17.48 34.31 -7.35
C LEU A 458 -18.33 33.25 -6.65
N LEU A 459 -18.39 33.23 -5.32
CA LEU A 459 -19.15 32.25 -4.53
C LEU A 459 -20.66 32.50 -4.51
N PHE A 460 -21.15 33.65 -4.98
CA PHE A 460 -22.56 34.06 -4.97
C PHE A 460 -23.03 34.33 -6.42
N LYS A 461 -24.27 33.98 -6.82
CA LYS A 461 -24.75 34.28 -8.19
C LYS A 461 -25.14 35.74 -8.39
N SER A 462 -25.48 36.43 -7.31
CA SER A 462 -25.77 37.87 -7.31
C SER A 462 -25.42 38.46 -5.95
N ASP A 463 -25.13 39.77 -5.90
CA ASP A 463 -24.77 40.50 -4.66
C ASP A 463 -25.84 40.41 -3.54
N ASN A 464 -27.07 40.00 -3.88
CA ASN A 464 -28.19 39.84 -2.95
C ASN A 464 -28.45 38.38 -2.49
N GLU A 465 -27.73 37.39 -3.03
CA GLU A 465 -27.91 35.99 -2.63
C GLU A 465 -27.13 35.65 -1.36
N LYS A 466 -27.82 35.06 -0.37
CA LYS A 466 -27.22 34.62 0.91
C LYS A 466 -26.67 33.19 0.87
N TYR A 467 -26.59 32.54 -0.29
CA TYR A 467 -26.22 31.13 -0.41
C TYR A 467 -25.04 30.96 -1.36
N PHE A 468 -24.13 30.06 -1.01
CA PHE A 468 -23.01 29.73 -1.88
C PHE A 468 -23.49 28.96 -3.12
N ARG A 469 -22.77 29.13 -4.22
CA ARG A 469 -22.93 28.39 -5.47
C ARG A 469 -22.56 26.92 -5.30
N VAL A 470 -23.53 26.11 -4.88
CA VAL A 470 -23.41 24.66 -4.77
C VAL A 470 -24.66 23.99 -5.34
N SER A 471 -24.46 22.94 -6.15
CA SER A 471 -25.56 22.05 -6.51
C SER A 471 -25.90 21.16 -5.30
N LEU A 472 -27.17 21.19 -4.92
CA LEU A 472 -27.73 20.37 -3.83
C LEU A 472 -28.02 18.94 -4.27
#